data_AF-A0A3P3YLS8-F1
#
_entry.id   AF-A0A3P3YLS8-F1
#
_cell.length_a   1.000
_cell.length_b   1.000
_cell.length_c   1.000
_cell.angle_alpha   90.00
_cell.angle_beta   90.00
_cell.angle_gamma   90.00
#
_symmetry.space_group_name_H-M   'P 1'
#
loop_
_entity.id
_entity.type
_entity.pdbx_description
1 polymer ?
#
loop_
_entity_poly.entity_id
_entity_poly.type
_entity_poly.pdbx_seq_one_letter_code
_entity_poly.pdbx_strand_id
1 'polypeptide(L)'
;MLRFVVVTACLLPGMHSALVIIQPALSPFAGIRTRSVPQNRYLGPQGTDAVIVNVTAEFMVVNSDTLCVTNRDVPDEARGRIVFLVSGAGAPLVGCPVSVVYSRLDEKGVAAWIIIFPNGQDVTDPIEFYHRNSGMLGPGRNAMLFVEVEEPAQPGTSLVDYLMDSWQKKDPIVISVRPDVNDWDDFYPRWYIQVLLRWIPTVVFGFACVLAARFLGKHLTFINAEFDGTLPAPSMRTRRRRIKFIASRLSIVHLILVIELVTTPALCAFIGIGGWGSNDILPHEMTLFFLTGLSGWGFTCDVLSAVFWTSIIKEIPGSGRGSWFGRLLDRHYMIKVAFCVLPVTLDTVACLLNVLYVNVPYDYLLTAALIMILQRVVGIQFLVQSLRFQRILNHSVQRSKRPDAMHRLLIRLSRWTLYLSVSMIAFVCFLSVGIGTFVYTHVGWMLFWAGGGTMRALTSLCRVMLAQPSPARDERRILPVQAPVDRNVLH
;
A
#
# COMPACT_ATOMS: atom_id res chain seq x y z
N MET A 1 17.33 2.04 19.67
CA MET A 1 16.47 2.90 18.83
C MET A 1 14.98 2.80 19.17
N LEU A 2 14.38 1.63 19.45
CA LEU A 2 12.93 1.54 19.80
C LEU A 2 12.46 2.49 20.92
N ARG A 3 13.32 2.83 21.91
CA ARG A 3 12.96 3.73 23.03
C ARG A 3 12.74 5.20 22.63
N PHE A 4 13.07 5.62 21.41
CA PHE A 4 12.90 7.02 20.97
C PHE A 4 11.54 7.30 20.32
N VAL A 5 10.73 6.27 20.02
CA VAL A 5 9.41 6.42 19.36
C VAL A 5 8.26 6.49 20.38
N VAL A 6 8.52 6.15 21.65
CA VAL A 6 7.48 5.98 22.70
C VAL A 6 7.37 7.21 23.63
N VAL A 7 8.18 8.26 23.43
CA VAL A 7 8.27 9.42 24.34
C VAL A 7 7.64 10.69 23.75
N THR A 8 6.93 10.60 22.62
CA THR A 8 5.97 11.64 22.21
C THR A 8 4.71 11.49 23.06
N ALA A 9 4.81 11.91 24.33
CA ALA A 9 3.68 11.94 25.24
C ALA A 9 2.57 12.83 24.66
N CYS A 10 1.33 12.37 24.78
CA CYS A 10 0.15 13.06 24.28
C CYS A 10 -0.07 14.38 25.03
N LEU A 11 0.54 15.46 24.53
CA LEU A 11 -0.03 16.79 24.70
C LEU A 11 -1.22 16.89 23.75
N LEU A 12 -2.37 16.37 24.20
CA LEU A 12 -3.65 16.69 23.59
C LEU A 12 -3.77 18.23 23.58
N PRO A 13 -3.93 18.87 22.40
CA PRO A 13 -4.28 20.28 22.35
C PRO A 13 -5.53 20.50 23.19
N GLY A 14 -5.63 21.64 23.89
CA GLY A 14 -6.86 21.98 24.58
C GLY A 14 -7.98 22.09 23.56
N MET A 15 -9.10 21.37 23.74
CA MET A 15 -10.22 21.45 22.80
C MET A 15 -10.79 22.88 22.79
N HIS A 16 -10.50 23.63 21.72
CA HIS A 16 -10.87 25.04 21.57
C HIS A 16 -12.15 25.25 20.73
N SER A 17 -12.69 24.16 20.19
CA SER A 17 -13.88 24.10 19.34
C SER A 17 -14.70 22.86 19.69
N ALA A 18 -15.96 22.79 19.22
CA ALA A 18 -16.84 21.65 19.45
C ALA A 18 -18.08 21.69 18.54
N LEU A 19 -18.66 20.51 18.31
CA LEU A 19 -20.09 20.35 18.06
C LEU A 19 -20.81 20.21 19.41
N VAL A 20 -21.94 20.91 19.54
CA VAL A 20 -22.79 20.92 20.74
C VAL A 20 -24.26 20.88 20.33
N ILE A 21 -25.04 19.95 20.91
CA ILE A 21 -26.50 19.98 20.84
C ILE A 21 -27.01 21.01 21.85
N ILE A 22 -27.69 22.04 21.35
CA ILE A 22 -28.26 23.15 22.14
C ILE A 22 -29.72 22.86 22.49
N GLN A 23 -30.47 22.25 21.56
CA GLN A 23 -31.87 21.87 21.76
C GLN A 23 -32.11 20.44 21.22
N PRO A 24 -32.96 19.63 21.87
CA PRO A 24 -33.67 19.93 23.12
C PRO A 24 -32.73 19.89 24.34
N ALA A 25 -32.97 20.78 25.32
CA ALA A 25 -32.12 20.90 26.52
C ALA A 25 -32.13 19.66 27.44
N LEU A 26 -33.08 18.74 27.24
CA LEU A 26 -33.19 17.44 27.92
C LEU A 26 -32.59 16.29 27.10
N SER A 27 -31.89 16.57 25.99
CA SER A 27 -31.16 15.56 25.23
C SER A 27 -30.08 14.89 26.10
N PRO A 28 -29.83 13.56 25.98
CA PRO A 28 -28.69 12.90 26.63
C PRO A 28 -27.33 13.48 26.18
N PHE A 29 -27.31 14.21 25.06
CA PHE A 29 -26.14 14.90 24.51
C PHE A 29 -26.18 16.43 24.65
N ALA A 30 -27.19 16.99 25.35
CA ALA A 30 -27.31 18.43 25.55
C ALA A 30 -26.08 19.02 26.24
N GLY A 31 -25.48 20.06 25.65
CA GLY A 31 -24.31 20.74 26.22
C GLY A 31 -23.00 19.94 26.19
N ILE A 32 -23.01 18.70 25.69
CA ILE A 32 -21.78 17.91 25.52
C ILE A 32 -20.98 18.51 24.35
N ARG A 33 -19.68 18.71 24.59
CA ARG A 33 -18.73 19.20 23.59
C ARG A 33 -18.03 18.01 22.95
N THR A 34 -18.44 17.70 21.74
CA THR A 34 -17.80 16.70 20.88
C THR A 34 -16.74 17.38 20.03
N ARG A 35 -15.56 16.77 19.86
CA ARG A 35 -14.51 17.34 19.01
C ARG A 35 -15.01 17.40 17.57
N SER A 36 -14.81 18.52 16.87
CA SER A 36 -15.28 18.70 15.48
C SER A 36 -14.23 19.36 14.61
N VAL A 37 -13.64 18.59 13.70
CA VAL A 37 -12.43 18.92 12.91
C VAL A 37 -12.78 19.06 11.42
N PRO A 38 -12.15 19.97 10.66
CA PRO A 38 -12.37 20.05 9.21
C PRO A 38 -11.91 18.77 8.50
N GLN A 39 -12.81 18.14 7.74
CA GLN A 39 -12.49 16.96 6.91
C GLN A 39 -11.33 17.25 5.95
N ASN A 40 -11.44 18.38 5.24
CA ASN A 40 -10.59 18.69 4.11
C ASN A 40 -10.36 20.21 4.03
N ARG A 41 -9.08 20.59 4.03
CA ARG A 41 -8.62 22.00 3.98
C ARG A 41 -9.02 22.78 2.72
N TYR A 42 -9.56 22.11 1.70
CA TYR A 42 -9.98 22.70 0.42
C TYR A 42 -11.48 22.86 0.24
N LEU A 43 -12.31 22.18 1.05
CA LEU A 43 -13.75 22.15 0.84
C LEU A 43 -14.48 23.25 1.61
N GLY A 44 -14.34 23.30 2.94
CA GLY A 44 -15.01 24.30 3.78
C GLY A 44 -14.07 25.27 4.51
N PRO A 45 -14.62 26.22 5.27
CA PRO A 45 -13.87 27.05 6.22
C PRO A 45 -13.13 26.23 7.28
N GLN A 46 -11.98 26.74 7.72
CA GLN A 46 -11.05 26.09 8.65
C GLN A 46 -11.05 26.75 10.03
N GLY A 47 -10.65 26.01 11.08
CA GLY A 47 -10.51 26.58 12.44
C GLY A 47 -9.44 27.68 12.56
N THR A 48 -8.58 27.82 11.55
CA THR A 48 -7.52 28.84 11.44
C THR A 48 -7.89 30.05 10.57
N ASP A 49 -9.09 30.08 9.98
CA ASP A 49 -9.52 31.21 9.14
C ASP A 49 -9.75 32.49 9.96
N ALA A 50 -9.46 33.64 9.34
CA ALA A 50 -9.54 34.96 9.98
C ALA A 50 -10.95 35.34 10.48
N VAL A 51 -11.99 34.68 9.96
CA VAL A 51 -13.36 34.74 10.48
C VAL A 51 -13.76 33.32 10.90
N ILE A 52 -13.74 33.06 12.21
CA ILE A 52 -14.16 31.77 12.75
C ILE A 52 -15.67 31.65 12.59
N VAL A 53 -16.10 30.84 11.62
CA VAL A 53 -17.52 30.57 11.36
C VAL A 53 -18.03 29.57 12.40
N ASN A 54 -18.92 30.02 13.29
CA ASN A 54 -19.78 29.15 14.10
C ASN A 54 -21.14 29.05 13.41
N VAL A 55 -21.54 27.85 13.01
CA VAL A 55 -22.87 27.59 12.45
C VAL A 55 -23.77 27.05 13.55
N THR A 56 -24.88 27.72 13.81
CA THR A 56 -25.95 27.21 14.69
C THR A 56 -27.23 27.11 13.90
N ALA A 57 -27.77 25.92 13.73
CA ALA A 57 -28.98 25.68 12.95
C ALA A 57 -29.71 24.39 13.36
N GLU A 58 -30.90 24.19 12.80
CA GLU A 58 -31.63 22.93 12.89
C GLU A 58 -30.86 21.80 12.19
N PHE A 59 -30.91 20.61 12.78
CA PHE A 59 -30.41 19.37 12.22
C PHE A 59 -31.38 18.78 11.20
N MET A 60 -30.84 18.21 10.12
CA MET A 60 -31.62 17.50 9.11
C MET A 60 -30.85 16.28 8.57
N VAL A 61 -31.58 15.21 8.29
CA VAL A 61 -31.04 14.03 7.61
C VAL A 61 -31.42 14.10 6.14
N VAL A 62 -30.43 13.92 5.25
CA VAL A 62 -30.61 13.94 3.79
C VAL A 62 -30.11 12.61 3.21
N ASN A 63 -30.87 12.03 2.30
CA ASN A 63 -30.42 10.83 1.57
C ASN A 63 -29.31 11.22 0.57
N SER A 64 -28.18 10.54 0.63
CA SER A 64 -27.05 10.76 -0.29
C SER A 64 -27.12 9.96 -1.59
N ASP A 65 -28.03 8.99 -1.71
CA ASP A 65 -28.05 8.00 -2.81
C ASP A 65 -28.08 8.60 -4.24
N THR A 66 -28.52 9.85 -4.42
CA THR A 66 -28.57 10.52 -5.74
C THR A 66 -27.66 11.73 -5.89
N LEU A 67 -26.95 12.16 -4.83
CA LEU A 67 -26.14 13.39 -4.80
C LEU A 67 -25.03 13.43 -5.87
N CYS A 68 -24.55 12.25 -6.28
CA CYS A 68 -23.56 12.10 -7.35
C CYS A 68 -24.11 12.37 -8.76
N VAL A 69 -25.42 12.28 -8.95
CA VAL A 69 -26.10 12.50 -10.24
C VAL A 69 -26.83 13.83 -10.26
N THR A 70 -27.49 14.20 -9.15
CA THR A 70 -28.31 15.41 -9.08
C THR A 70 -28.41 15.96 -7.65
N ASN A 71 -28.61 17.27 -7.53
CA ASN A 71 -28.97 17.93 -6.27
C ASN A 71 -30.49 18.06 -6.08
N ARG A 72 -31.32 17.57 -7.02
CA ARG A 72 -32.79 17.72 -6.98
C ARG A 72 -33.43 17.09 -5.74
N ASP A 73 -32.88 15.96 -5.30
CA ASP A 73 -33.43 15.20 -4.17
C ASP A 73 -32.96 15.74 -2.80
N VAL A 74 -32.08 16.75 -2.78
CA VAL A 74 -31.87 17.59 -1.60
C VAL A 74 -33.09 18.51 -1.48
N PRO A 75 -33.93 18.35 -0.44
CA PRO A 75 -35.10 19.20 -0.28
C PRO A 75 -34.67 20.65 -0.02
N ASP A 76 -35.45 21.62 -0.49
CA ASP A 76 -35.14 23.04 -0.30
C ASP A 76 -35.18 23.45 1.19
N GLU A 77 -35.84 22.64 2.04
CA GLU A 77 -35.79 22.71 3.51
C GLU A 77 -34.39 22.48 4.11
N ALA A 78 -33.44 21.90 3.38
CA ALA A 78 -32.07 21.73 3.85
C ALA A 78 -31.27 23.05 3.85
N ARG A 79 -31.78 24.09 3.17
CA ARG A 79 -31.15 25.42 3.15
C ARG A 79 -31.06 26.00 4.56
N GLY A 80 -29.86 26.43 4.94
CA GLY A 80 -29.58 26.99 6.26
C GLY A 80 -29.49 25.97 7.39
N ARG A 81 -29.69 24.67 7.13
CA ARG A 81 -29.64 23.60 8.14
C ARG A 81 -28.26 22.94 8.21
N ILE A 82 -28.02 22.20 9.30
CA ILE A 82 -26.89 21.28 9.46
C ILE A 82 -27.34 19.90 8.99
N VAL A 83 -26.66 19.36 7.98
CA VAL A 83 -27.02 18.11 7.32
C VAL A 83 -26.11 16.97 7.75
N PHE A 84 -26.71 15.83 8.08
CA PHE A 84 -26.05 14.54 8.11
C PHE A 84 -26.54 13.70 6.93
N LEU A 85 -25.59 13.14 6.18
CA LEU A 85 -25.90 12.29 5.03
C LEU A 85 -26.04 10.84 5.46
N VAL A 86 -27.18 10.22 5.10
CA VAL A 86 -27.38 8.78 5.18
C VAL A 86 -27.44 8.19 3.79
N SER A 87 -26.79 7.04 3.59
CA SER A 87 -26.99 6.24 2.38
C SER A 87 -27.97 5.12 2.68
N GLY A 88 -28.94 4.92 1.81
CA GLY A 88 -29.98 3.91 1.97
C GLY A 88 -29.51 2.52 1.55
N ALA A 89 -30.38 1.52 1.74
CA ALA A 89 -30.20 0.20 1.13
C ALA A 89 -30.24 0.21 -0.42
N GLY A 90 -30.55 1.36 -1.03
CA GLY A 90 -30.52 1.64 -2.46
C GLY A 90 -29.31 2.45 -2.93
N ALA A 91 -28.27 2.60 -2.09
CA ALA A 91 -27.04 3.30 -2.42
C ALA A 91 -26.51 2.92 -3.82
N PRO A 92 -26.11 3.90 -4.66
CA PRO A 92 -25.62 3.61 -5.99
C PRO A 92 -24.30 2.85 -5.90
N LEU A 93 -24.17 1.78 -6.69
CA LEU A 93 -22.94 0.99 -6.79
C LEU A 93 -21.73 1.86 -7.22
N VAL A 94 -21.98 2.96 -7.93
CA VAL A 94 -20.98 3.95 -8.35
C VAL A 94 -21.29 5.27 -7.65
N GLY A 95 -20.40 5.69 -6.76
CA GLY A 95 -20.41 6.98 -6.09
C GLY A 95 -19.69 8.06 -6.89
N CYS A 96 -19.16 9.06 -6.19
CA CYS A 96 -18.47 10.20 -6.76
C CYS A 96 -17.51 10.82 -5.72
N PRO A 97 -16.60 11.72 -6.13
CA PRO A 97 -15.75 12.44 -5.19
C PRO A 97 -16.56 13.23 -4.15
N VAL A 98 -16.12 13.21 -2.90
CA VAL A 98 -16.68 14.01 -1.77
C VAL A 98 -16.86 15.48 -2.14
N SER A 99 -15.96 16.03 -2.95
CA SER A 99 -16.01 17.40 -3.45
C SER A 99 -17.22 17.70 -4.36
N VAL A 100 -17.74 16.72 -5.09
CA VAL A 100 -18.98 16.85 -5.88
C VAL A 100 -20.18 16.92 -4.95
N VAL A 101 -20.22 16.05 -3.94
CA VAL A 101 -21.28 16.02 -2.91
C VAL A 101 -21.31 17.35 -2.15
N TYR A 102 -20.15 17.83 -1.69
CA TYR A 102 -19.99 19.14 -1.04
C TYR A 102 -20.57 20.26 -1.91
N SER A 103 -20.18 20.32 -3.20
CA SER A 103 -20.66 21.35 -4.13
C SER A 103 -22.19 21.31 -4.33
N ARG A 104 -22.83 20.14 -4.27
CA ARG A 104 -24.30 20.02 -4.39
C ARG A 104 -25.05 20.53 -3.16
N LEU A 105 -24.48 20.36 -1.97
CA LEU A 105 -25.05 20.86 -0.72
C LEU A 105 -24.85 22.39 -0.59
N ASP A 106 -23.67 22.90 -0.95
CA ASP A 106 -23.37 24.34 -0.98
C ASP A 106 -24.24 25.07 -2.02
N GLU A 107 -24.45 24.49 -3.23
CA GLU A 107 -25.42 25.00 -4.23
C GLU A 107 -26.86 25.15 -3.69
N LYS A 108 -27.27 24.26 -2.77
CA LYS A 108 -28.58 24.32 -2.09
C LYS A 108 -28.62 25.33 -0.95
N GLY A 109 -27.45 25.75 -0.46
CA GLY A 109 -27.28 26.67 0.66
C GLY A 109 -27.38 25.98 2.02
N VAL A 110 -26.94 24.72 2.12
CA VAL A 110 -26.76 24.02 3.40
C VAL A 110 -25.73 24.76 4.25
N ALA A 111 -25.93 24.86 5.57
CA ALA A 111 -25.05 25.64 6.44
C ALA A 111 -23.84 24.85 6.94
N ALA A 112 -24.02 23.56 7.22
CA ALA A 112 -22.92 22.64 7.46
C ALA A 112 -23.26 21.21 7.04
N TRP A 113 -22.24 20.43 6.67
CA TRP A 113 -22.29 18.98 6.58
C TRP A 113 -21.44 18.39 7.71
N ILE A 114 -22.01 17.47 8.49
CA ILE A 114 -21.29 16.70 9.52
C ILE A 114 -21.17 15.23 9.15
N ILE A 115 -20.02 14.63 9.48
CA ILE A 115 -19.79 13.18 9.50
C ILE A 115 -19.42 12.81 10.95
N ILE A 116 -19.94 11.69 11.45
CA ILE A 116 -19.75 11.27 12.86
C ILE A 116 -18.95 9.98 12.90
N PHE A 117 -17.86 9.97 13.66
CA PHE A 117 -16.98 8.82 13.82
C PHE A 117 -17.12 8.19 15.20
N PRO A 118 -17.04 6.84 15.32
CA PRO A 118 -17.07 6.16 16.60
C PRO A 118 -15.96 6.62 17.54
N ASN A 119 -16.26 6.66 18.84
CA ASN A 119 -15.30 7.10 19.85
C ASN A 119 -13.96 6.33 19.79
N GLY A 120 -12.84 7.06 19.92
CA GLY A 120 -11.51 6.45 19.89
C GLY A 120 -10.98 6.08 18.51
N GLN A 121 -11.64 6.52 17.44
CA GLN A 121 -11.00 6.76 16.14
C GLN A 121 -10.53 8.23 16.15
N ASP A 122 -9.26 8.50 15.80
CA ASP A 122 -8.78 9.87 15.62
C ASP A 122 -9.57 10.45 14.43
N VAL A 123 -10.37 11.50 14.69
CA VAL A 123 -11.58 11.88 13.92
C VAL A 123 -11.28 12.65 12.64
N THR A 124 -10.14 12.40 12.04
CA THR A 124 -9.67 13.16 10.88
C THR A 124 -9.17 12.14 9.89
N ASP A 125 -9.79 11.98 8.71
CA ASP A 125 -9.25 11.04 7.73
C ASP A 125 -7.89 11.56 7.20
N PRO A 126 -6.76 10.92 7.55
CA PRO A 126 -5.44 11.30 7.07
C PRO A 126 -5.24 11.18 5.55
N ILE A 127 -6.17 10.57 4.82
CA ILE A 127 -6.11 10.38 3.36
C ILE A 127 -6.68 11.59 2.59
N GLU A 128 -7.65 12.34 3.14
CA GLU A 128 -8.47 13.28 2.37
C GLU A 128 -7.79 14.62 1.95
N PHE A 129 -6.45 14.67 1.93
CA PHE A 129 -5.65 15.79 1.41
C PHE A 129 -5.66 15.86 -0.12
N TYR A 130 -6.83 16.00 -0.72
CA TYR A 130 -6.98 15.97 -2.16
C TYR A 130 -7.12 17.35 -2.77
N HIS A 131 -6.09 17.73 -3.51
CA HIS A 131 -6.05 18.97 -4.27
C HIS A 131 -7.16 18.97 -5.32
N ARG A 132 -8.19 19.79 -5.06
CA ARG A 132 -8.96 20.58 -6.03
C ARG A 132 -9.06 19.97 -7.43
N ASN A 133 -10.24 19.39 -7.70
CA ASN A 133 -10.74 19.24 -9.07
C ASN A 133 -10.65 20.63 -9.74
N SER A 134 -9.93 20.77 -10.85
CA SER A 134 -9.36 22.08 -11.27
C SER A 134 -10.39 23.18 -11.56
N GLY A 135 -11.66 22.81 -11.76
CA GLY A 135 -12.79 23.73 -11.92
C GLY A 135 -13.42 24.26 -10.61
N MET A 136 -13.04 23.76 -9.43
CA MET A 136 -13.64 24.19 -8.16
C MET A 136 -13.02 25.50 -7.64
N LEU A 137 -13.87 26.30 -6.99
CA LEU A 137 -13.46 27.52 -6.28
C LEU A 137 -12.76 27.14 -4.97
N GLY A 138 -11.83 28.00 -4.52
CA GLY A 138 -11.06 27.74 -3.29
C GLY A 138 -11.87 27.99 -2.01
N PRO A 139 -11.43 27.46 -0.86
CA PRO A 139 -12.19 27.42 0.39
C PRO A 139 -12.66 28.80 0.87
N GLY A 140 -11.88 29.87 0.65
CA GLY A 140 -12.27 31.25 0.97
C GLY A 140 -13.44 31.85 0.18
N ARG A 141 -14.17 31.05 -0.62
CA ARG A 141 -15.47 31.40 -1.23
C ARG A 141 -16.60 30.47 -0.84
N ASN A 142 -16.33 29.37 -0.15
CA ASN A 142 -17.32 28.34 0.16
C ASN A 142 -17.91 28.63 1.54
N ALA A 143 -19.24 28.62 1.65
CA ALA A 143 -19.92 29.09 2.86
C ALA A 143 -20.27 27.95 3.82
N MET A 144 -20.49 26.74 3.29
CA MET A 144 -20.85 25.57 4.08
C MET A 144 -19.67 25.02 4.89
N LEU A 145 -19.83 24.86 6.22
CA LEU A 145 -18.86 24.09 7.02
C LEU A 145 -18.89 22.61 6.63
N PHE A 146 -17.74 21.93 6.65
CA PHE A 146 -17.69 20.48 6.48
C PHE A 146 -16.70 19.89 7.49
N VAL A 147 -17.25 19.15 8.47
CA VAL A 147 -16.51 18.67 9.63
C VAL A 147 -16.80 17.21 9.97
N GLU A 148 -15.78 16.54 10.47
CA GLU A 148 -15.86 15.25 11.14
C GLU A 148 -16.01 15.46 12.64
N VAL A 149 -16.79 14.61 13.31
CA VAL A 149 -17.22 14.80 14.71
C VAL A 149 -16.98 13.53 15.52
N GLU A 150 -16.31 13.64 16.67
CA GLU A 150 -16.15 12.51 17.58
C GLU A 150 -17.49 12.16 18.25
N GLU A 151 -17.91 10.90 18.14
CA GLU A 151 -18.93 10.39 19.04
C GLU A 151 -18.42 10.44 20.49
N PRO A 152 -19.17 11.03 21.44
CA PRO A 152 -18.69 11.17 22.81
C PRO A 152 -18.65 9.80 23.50
N ALA A 153 -17.69 9.61 24.41
CA ALA A 153 -17.54 8.38 25.19
C ALA A 153 -18.66 8.20 26.23
N GLN A 154 -19.88 7.90 25.77
CA GLN A 154 -21.04 7.58 26.60
C GLN A 154 -21.42 6.09 26.50
N PRO A 155 -21.58 5.38 27.63
CA PRO A 155 -22.02 4.00 27.62
C PRO A 155 -23.53 3.90 27.32
N GLY A 156 -23.89 3.28 26.19
CA GLY A 156 -25.24 2.75 25.94
C GLY A 156 -26.13 3.55 24.97
N THR A 157 -25.70 4.70 24.47
CA THR A 157 -26.42 5.48 23.45
C THR A 157 -25.44 6.03 22.42
N SER A 158 -25.64 5.70 21.14
CA SER A 158 -24.92 6.34 20.03
C SER A 158 -25.46 7.74 19.75
N LEU A 159 -24.57 8.67 19.38
CA LEU A 159 -24.96 9.99 18.90
C LEU A 159 -25.69 9.88 17.55
N VAL A 160 -25.24 8.97 16.68
CA VAL A 160 -25.86 8.72 15.36
C VAL A 160 -27.28 8.19 15.56
N ASP A 161 -27.45 7.14 16.37
CA ASP A 161 -28.77 6.56 16.65
C ASP A 161 -29.73 7.61 17.21
N TYR A 162 -29.28 8.42 18.18
CA TYR A 162 -30.10 9.50 18.75
C TYR A 162 -30.54 10.54 17.71
N LEU A 163 -29.62 11.00 16.87
CA LEU A 163 -29.92 11.96 15.80
C LEU A 163 -30.90 11.36 14.78
N MET A 164 -30.77 10.08 14.44
CA MET A 164 -31.69 9.38 13.53
C MET A 164 -33.07 9.20 14.15
N ASP A 165 -33.14 8.77 15.41
CA ASP A 165 -34.37 8.54 16.15
C ASP A 165 -35.20 9.82 16.31
N SER A 166 -34.56 10.93 16.69
CA SER A 166 -35.23 12.22 16.83
C SER A 166 -35.62 12.81 15.48
N TRP A 167 -34.83 12.62 14.42
CA TRP A 167 -35.25 12.97 13.06
C TRP A 167 -36.51 12.21 12.63
N GLN A 168 -36.56 10.89 12.87
CA GLN A 168 -37.74 10.06 12.56
C GLN A 168 -38.98 10.49 13.35
N LYS A 169 -38.81 10.90 14.62
CA LYS A 169 -39.87 11.45 15.49
C LYS A 169 -40.26 12.89 15.13
N LYS A 170 -39.48 13.56 14.27
CA LYS A 170 -39.57 14.99 13.94
C LYS A 170 -39.36 15.91 15.15
N ASP A 171 -38.54 15.48 16.10
CA ASP A 171 -38.11 16.31 17.21
C ASP A 171 -37.14 17.39 16.69
N PRO A 172 -37.37 18.69 16.96
CA PRO A 172 -36.46 19.74 16.52
C PRO A 172 -35.16 19.69 17.32
N ILE A 173 -34.07 19.29 16.66
CA ILE A 173 -32.72 19.36 17.21
C ILE A 173 -32.01 20.59 16.64
N VAL A 174 -31.42 21.41 17.52
CA VAL A 174 -30.57 22.55 17.16
C VAL A 174 -29.15 22.24 17.58
N ILE A 175 -28.23 22.30 16.62
CA ILE A 175 -26.81 22.02 16.81
C ILE A 175 -26.01 23.30 16.55
N SER A 176 -24.97 23.54 17.36
CA SER A 176 -23.90 24.50 17.05
C SER A 176 -22.63 23.74 16.71
N VAL A 177 -21.97 24.15 15.62
CA VAL A 177 -20.78 23.52 15.06
C VAL A 177 -19.72 24.59 14.83
N ARG A 178 -18.52 24.34 15.34
CA ARG A 178 -17.34 25.18 15.13
C ARG A 178 -16.15 24.29 14.73
N PRO A 179 -15.45 24.55 13.62
CA PRO A 179 -14.29 23.76 13.22
C PRO A 179 -13.11 23.96 14.18
N ASP A 180 -12.40 22.86 14.45
CA ASP A 180 -11.09 22.83 15.14
C ASP A 180 -9.94 23.10 14.16
N VAL A 181 -8.72 23.04 14.69
CA VAL A 181 -7.52 22.81 13.86
C VAL A 181 -7.46 21.32 13.49
N ASN A 182 -7.15 21.02 12.23
CA ASN A 182 -6.87 19.65 11.79
C ASN A 182 -5.43 19.27 12.21
N ASP A 183 -5.28 18.28 13.10
CA ASP A 183 -3.97 17.89 13.65
C ASP A 183 -2.99 17.38 12.57
N TRP A 184 -3.49 16.83 11.45
CA TRP A 184 -2.64 16.27 10.39
C TRP A 184 -1.88 17.34 9.60
N ASP A 185 -2.43 18.55 9.45
CA ASP A 185 -1.76 19.67 8.78
C ASP A 185 -0.46 20.05 9.51
N ASP A 186 -0.43 19.94 10.84
CA ASP A 186 0.76 20.13 11.66
C ASP A 186 1.63 18.87 11.78
N PHE A 187 1.06 17.68 11.64
CA PHE A 187 1.76 16.40 11.76
C PHE A 187 2.57 16.03 10.51
N TYR A 188 1.96 16.11 9.32
CA TYR A 188 2.56 15.61 8.09
C TYR A 188 3.80 16.36 7.60
N PRO A 189 3.91 17.70 7.71
CA PRO A 189 5.12 18.42 7.29
C PRO A 189 6.37 18.10 8.14
N ARG A 190 6.20 17.46 9.30
CA ARG A 190 7.31 17.19 10.23
C ARG A 190 8.34 16.27 9.58
N TRP A 191 9.60 16.67 9.63
CA TRP A 191 10.71 15.97 8.94
C TRP A 191 10.79 14.48 9.31
N TYR A 192 10.52 14.12 10.56
CA TYR A 192 10.61 12.73 11.02
C TYR A 192 9.46 11.86 10.49
N ILE A 193 8.31 12.45 10.18
CA ILE A 193 7.19 11.79 9.50
C ILE A 193 7.52 11.60 8.01
N GLN A 194 7.95 12.67 7.33
CA GLN A 194 8.36 12.61 5.91
C GLN A 194 9.54 11.65 5.67
N VAL A 195 10.53 11.57 6.57
CA VAL A 195 11.65 10.61 6.43
C VAL A 195 11.16 9.17 6.46
N LEU A 196 10.25 8.83 7.39
CA LEU A 196 9.78 7.46 7.59
C LEU A 196 8.73 7.03 6.54
N LEU A 197 7.73 7.87 6.26
CA LEU A 197 6.65 7.57 5.30
C LEU A 197 7.10 7.68 3.84
N ARG A 198 7.91 8.69 3.51
CA ARG A 198 8.25 9.06 2.13
C ARG A 198 9.67 8.65 1.77
N TRP A 199 10.68 9.20 2.45
CA TRP A 199 12.05 9.12 1.94
C TRP A 199 12.68 7.73 2.06
N ILE A 200 12.52 7.01 3.18
CA ILE A 200 13.06 5.65 3.34
C ILE A 200 12.51 4.68 2.27
N PRO A 201 11.19 4.46 2.14
CA PRO A 201 10.67 3.56 1.11
C PRO A 201 11.02 4.02 -0.31
N THR A 202 10.98 5.32 -0.60
CA THR A 202 11.38 5.88 -1.92
C THR A 202 12.83 5.53 -2.26
N VAL A 203 13.78 5.73 -1.34
CA VAL A 203 15.20 5.42 -1.57
C VAL A 203 15.41 3.91 -1.76
N VAL A 204 14.72 3.07 -0.99
CA VAL A 204 14.81 1.60 -1.14
C VAL A 204 14.23 1.14 -2.48
N PHE A 205 13.09 1.68 -2.93
CA PHE A 205 12.54 1.39 -4.26
C PHE A 205 13.43 1.90 -5.40
N GLY A 206 13.95 3.13 -5.30
CA GLY A 206 14.88 3.69 -6.28
C GLY A 206 16.16 2.84 -6.41
N PHE A 207 16.71 2.39 -5.28
CA PHE A 207 17.87 1.50 -5.29
C PHE A 207 17.54 0.11 -5.87
N ALA A 208 16.38 -0.45 -5.55
CA ALA A 208 15.89 -1.69 -6.17
C ALA A 208 15.72 -1.56 -7.69
N CYS A 209 15.18 -0.43 -8.18
CA CYS A 209 15.04 -0.12 -9.61
C CYS A 209 16.40 -0.10 -10.34
N VAL A 210 17.36 0.68 -9.82
CA VAL A 210 18.71 0.81 -10.39
C VAL A 210 19.43 -0.55 -10.42
N LEU A 211 19.30 -1.34 -9.35
CA LEU A 211 19.83 -2.70 -9.32
C LEU A 211 19.11 -3.65 -10.28
N ALA A 212 17.79 -3.56 -10.42
CA ALA A 212 17.01 -4.37 -11.34
C ALA A 212 17.45 -4.13 -12.80
N ALA A 213 17.54 -2.87 -13.20
CA ALA A 213 18.07 -2.46 -14.51
C ALA A 213 19.49 -2.99 -14.73
N ARG A 214 20.39 -2.78 -13.76
CA ARG A 214 21.80 -3.21 -13.84
C ARG A 214 21.94 -4.73 -13.92
N PHE A 215 21.15 -5.50 -13.17
CA PHE A 215 21.22 -6.96 -13.14
C PHE A 215 20.57 -7.55 -14.40
N LEU A 216 19.44 -7.03 -14.85
CA LEU A 216 18.80 -7.43 -16.10
C LEU A 216 19.72 -7.17 -17.30
N GLY A 217 20.32 -5.98 -17.38
CA GLY A 217 21.32 -5.65 -18.39
C GLY A 217 22.50 -6.62 -18.39
N LYS A 218 23.04 -6.96 -17.20
CA LYS A 218 24.12 -7.95 -17.09
C LYS A 218 23.71 -9.35 -17.57
N HIS A 219 22.56 -9.86 -17.14
CA HIS A 219 22.07 -11.16 -17.60
C HIS A 219 21.88 -11.19 -19.12
N LEU A 220 21.29 -10.14 -19.70
CA LEU A 220 21.14 -10.00 -21.16
C LEU A 220 22.49 -9.92 -21.89
N THR A 221 23.50 -9.23 -21.33
CA THR A 221 24.85 -9.24 -21.92
C THR A 221 25.50 -10.62 -21.90
N PHE A 222 25.31 -11.42 -20.84
CA PHE A 222 25.82 -12.79 -20.79
C PHE A 222 25.10 -13.70 -21.79
N ILE A 223 23.77 -13.61 -21.91
CA ILE A 223 22.99 -14.36 -22.90
C ILE A 223 23.40 -13.97 -24.34
N ASN A 224 23.66 -12.68 -24.60
CA ASN A 224 24.11 -12.25 -25.92
C ASN A 224 25.55 -12.72 -26.22
N ALA A 225 26.46 -12.69 -25.24
CA ALA A 225 27.80 -13.24 -25.40
C ALA A 225 27.77 -14.76 -25.67
N GLU A 226 26.88 -15.49 -25.00
CA GLU A 226 26.63 -16.92 -25.25
C GLU A 226 26.12 -17.16 -26.68
N PHE A 227 25.18 -16.34 -27.18
CA PHE A 227 24.70 -16.40 -28.56
C PHE A 227 25.82 -16.18 -29.57
N ASP A 228 26.62 -15.13 -29.37
CA ASP A 228 27.70 -14.76 -30.29
C ASP A 228 28.85 -15.80 -30.27
N GLY A 229 29.09 -16.46 -29.13
CA GLY A 229 30.01 -17.61 -29.03
C GLY A 229 29.46 -18.91 -29.64
N THR A 230 28.15 -19.15 -29.55
CA THR A 230 27.50 -20.36 -30.12
C THR A 230 27.38 -20.28 -31.65
N LEU A 231 27.25 -19.08 -32.21
CA LEU A 231 27.19 -18.84 -33.66
C LEU A 231 28.32 -17.88 -34.08
N PRO A 232 29.56 -18.37 -34.28
CA PRO A 232 30.72 -17.52 -34.58
C PRO A 232 30.63 -16.82 -35.94
N ALA A 233 29.97 -17.43 -36.94
CA ALA A 233 29.84 -16.88 -38.28
C ALA A 233 28.83 -15.70 -38.33
N PRO A 234 29.23 -14.49 -38.77
CA PRO A 234 28.34 -13.32 -38.81
C PRO A 234 27.08 -13.52 -39.65
N SER A 235 27.18 -14.25 -40.77
CA SER A 235 26.05 -14.59 -41.65
C SER A 235 24.95 -15.42 -40.97
N MET A 236 25.26 -16.10 -39.86
CA MET A 236 24.28 -16.89 -39.11
C MET A 236 23.56 -16.08 -38.02
N ARG A 237 24.05 -14.89 -37.66
CA ARG A 237 23.59 -14.04 -36.54
C ARG A 237 22.39 -13.16 -36.92
N THR A 238 21.30 -13.74 -37.41
CA THR A 238 20.10 -12.97 -37.79
C THR A 238 19.29 -12.51 -36.56
N ARG A 239 18.65 -11.32 -36.65
CA ARG A 239 17.81 -10.75 -35.57
C ARG A 239 16.73 -11.72 -35.07
N ARG A 240 16.08 -12.47 -35.97
CA ARG A 240 15.06 -13.49 -35.62
C ARG A 240 15.65 -14.66 -34.84
N ARG A 241 16.86 -15.13 -35.18
CA ARG A 241 17.57 -16.17 -34.42
C ARG A 241 18.03 -15.65 -33.05
N ARG A 242 18.54 -14.42 -32.96
CA ARG A 242 18.93 -13.78 -31.69
C ARG A 242 17.73 -13.64 -30.74
N ILE A 243 16.58 -13.16 -31.22
CA ILE A 243 15.35 -13.08 -30.40
C ILE A 243 14.91 -14.47 -29.94
N LYS A 244 14.88 -15.48 -30.83
CA LYS A 244 14.50 -16.86 -30.46
C LYS A 244 15.46 -17.45 -29.41
N PHE A 245 16.77 -17.21 -29.55
CA PHE A 245 17.78 -17.65 -28.60
C PHE A 245 17.61 -16.98 -27.22
N ILE A 246 17.50 -15.65 -27.19
CA ILE A 246 17.25 -14.90 -25.95
C ILE A 246 15.98 -15.42 -25.27
N ALA A 247 14.87 -15.54 -26.00
CA ALA A 247 13.62 -16.08 -25.46
C ALA A 247 13.77 -17.49 -24.86
N SER A 248 14.59 -18.36 -25.47
CA SER A 248 14.89 -19.70 -24.94
C SER A 248 15.83 -19.72 -23.72
N ARG A 249 16.52 -18.61 -23.44
CA ARG A 249 17.41 -18.42 -22.29
C ARG A 249 16.80 -17.59 -21.15
N LEU A 250 15.65 -16.94 -21.39
CA LEU A 250 14.92 -16.24 -20.34
C LEU A 250 14.43 -17.22 -19.26
N SER A 251 14.57 -16.79 -18.02
CA SER A 251 14.24 -17.58 -16.83
C SER A 251 13.42 -16.76 -15.84
N ILE A 252 12.91 -17.39 -14.78
CA ILE A 252 12.13 -16.75 -13.72
C ILE A 252 12.83 -15.51 -13.13
N VAL A 253 14.17 -15.56 -13.02
CA VAL A 253 15.01 -14.44 -12.57
C VAL A 253 14.81 -13.18 -13.42
N HIS A 254 14.70 -13.34 -14.74
CA HIS A 254 14.49 -12.23 -15.68
C HIS A 254 13.09 -11.65 -15.53
N LEU A 255 12.07 -12.51 -15.32
CA LEU A 255 10.69 -12.07 -15.11
C LEU A 255 10.54 -11.25 -13.83
N ILE A 256 11.16 -11.69 -12.71
CA ILE A 256 11.22 -10.92 -11.46
C ILE A 256 11.88 -9.56 -11.71
N LEU A 257 13.04 -9.53 -12.38
CA LEU A 257 13.75 -8.28 -12.68
C LEU A 257 12.93 -7.32 -13.56
N VAL A 258 12.16 -7.83 -14.52
CA VAL A 258 11.27 -7.00 -15.36
C VAL A 258 10.10 -6.44 -14.55
N ILE A 259 9.44 -7.25 -13.72
CA ILE A 259 8.32 -6.78 -12.87
C ILE A 259 8.81 -5.72 -11.89
N GLU A 260 9.93 -5.96 -11.20
CA GLU A 260 10.52 -4.97 -10.28
C GLU A 260 11.00 -3.72 -11.03
N LEU A 261 11.58 -3.84 -12.25
CA LEU A 261 11.98 -2.69 -13.07
C LEU A 261 10.80 -1.81 -13.52
N VAL A 262 9.59 -2.36 -13.65
CA VAL A 262 8.37 -1.59 -13.99
C VAL A 262 7.69 -1.04 -12.74
N THR A 263 7.56 -1.85 -11.68
CA THR A 263 6.77 -1.49 -10.49
C THR A 263 7.53 -0.61 -9.50
N THR A 264 8.83 -0.84 -9.30
CA THR A 264 9.63 -0.03 -8.35
C THR A 264 9.79 1.44 -8.75
N PRO A 265 9.99 1.87 -10.02
CA PRO A 265 9.99 3.29 -10.35
C PRO A 265 8.61 3.94 -10.22
N ALA A 266 7.52 3.22 -10.51
CA ALA A 266 6.16 3.73 -10.31
C ALA A 266 5.88 4.00 -8.82
N LEU A 267 6.21 3.05 -7.95
CA LEU A 267 6.11 3.23 -6.49
C LEU A 267 7.08 4.28 -5.96
N CYS A 268 8.30 4.36 -6.48
CA CYS A 268 9.28 5.40 -6.16
C CYS A 268 8.74 6.80 -6.50
N ALA A 269 8.10 6.97 -7.65
CA ALA A 269 7.48 8.24 -8.04
C ALA A 269 6.24 8.56 -7.20
N PHE A 270 5.32 7.60 -7.03
CA PHE A 270 4.11 7.77 -6.22
C PHE A 270 4.44 8.20 -4.78
N ILE A 271 5.29 7.43 -4.10
CA ILE A 271 5.67 7.69 -2.71
C ILE A 271 6.57 8.93 -2.64
N GLY A 272 7.53 9.06 -3.56
CA GLY A 272 8.47 10.18 -3.60
C GLY A 272 7.83 11.54 -3.85
N ILE A 273 6.65 11.58 -4.50
CA ILE A 273 5.86 12.80 -4.75
C ILE A 273 4.74 12.93 -3.72
N GLY A 274 3.76 12.03 -3.73
CA GLY A 274 2.54 12.10 -2.91
C GLY A 274 2.70 11.63 -1.46
N GLY A 275 3.86 11.07 -1.10
CA GLY A 275 4.15 10.71 0.29
C GLY A 275 3.13 9.75 0.94
N TRP A 276 2.49 8.90 0.13
CA TRP A 276 1.40 8.03 0.56
C TRP A 276 0.18 8.77 1.16
N GLY A 277 -0.27 9.86 0.52
CA GLY A 277 -1.39 10.67 0.99
C GLY A 277 -1.02 11.72 2.05
N SER A 278 0.25 11.76 2.50
CA SER A 278 0.74 12.81 3.41
C SER A 278 0.87 14.20 2.79
N ASN A 279 0.47 14.37 1.53
CA ASN A 279 0.34 15.66 0.86
C ASN A 279 -0.60 15.55 -0.35
N ASP A 280 -0.95 16.72 -0.87
CA ASP A 280 -1.95 16.97 -1.91
C ASP A 280 -1.37 17.11 -3.33
N ILE A 281 -0.08 16.79 -3.54
CA ILE A 281 0.58 17.00 -4.84
C ILE A 281 0.04 16.05 -5.93
N LEU A 282 -0.51 14.89 -5.54
CA LEU A 282 -1.07 13.91 -6.48
C LEU A 282 -2.62 13.96 -6.52
N PRO A 283 -3.24 13.75 -7.70
CA PRO A 283 -4.68 13.57 -7.81
C PRO A 283 -5.21 12.42 -6.95
N HIS A 284 -6.47 12.53 -6.54
CA HIS A 284 -7.13 11.56 -5.65
C HIS A 284 -7.09 10.14 -6.19
N GLU A 285 -7.44 10.03 -7.46
CA GLU A 285 -7.52 8.81 -8.23
C GLU A 285 -6.14 8.13 -8.32
N MET A 286 -5.05 8.91 -8.45
CA MET A 286 -3.71 8.34 -8.42
C MET A 286 -3.35 7.79 -7.04
N THR A 287 -3.72 8.48 -5.96
CA THR A 287 -3.47 8.00 -4.60
C THR A 287 -4.26 6.74 -4.29
N LEU A 288 -5.56 6.68 -4.62
CA LEU A 288 -6.36 5.46 -4.46
C LEU A 288 -5.82 4.30 -5.30
N PHE A 289 -5.39 4.54 -6.54
CA PHE A 289 -4.84 3.47 -7.39
C PHE A 289 -3.57 2.85 -6.80
N PHE A 290 -2.68 3.67 -6.21
CA PHE A 290 -1.41 3.19 -5.64
C PHE A 290 -1.47 2.88 -4.13
N LEU A 291 -2.63 3.05 -3.48
CA LEU A 291 -2.82 2.90 -2.02
C LEU A 291 -2.46 1.50 -1.50
N THR A 292 -2.50 0.46 -2.34
CA THR A 292 -2.08 -0.91 -1.96
C THR A 292 -0.57 -1.15 -2.12
N GLY A 293 0.18 -0.21 -2.69
CA GLY A 293 1.60 -0.38 -3.00
C GLY A 293 1.89 -1.44 -4.06
N LEU A 294 0.95 -1.65 -5.01
CA LEU A 294 0.98 -2.73 -6.01
C LEU A 294 1.30 -4.07 -5.34
N SER A 295 0.47 -4.42 -4.35
CA SER A 295 0.67 -5.57 -3.46
C SER A 295 0.62 -6.90 -4.21
N GLY A 296 -0.26 -7.04 -5.20
CA GLY A 296 -0.45 -8.24 -6.00
C GLY A 296 0.74 -8.52 -6.92
N TRP A 297 1.33 -7.47 -7.49
CA TRP A 297 2.59 -7.56 -8.24
C TRP A 297 3.75 -7.96 -7.32
N GLY A 298 3.79 -7.42 -6.10
CA GLY A 298 4.76 -7.82 -5.09
C GLY A 298 4.64 -9.31 -4.74
N PHE A 299 3.45 -9.77 -4.39
CA PHE A 299 3.18 -11.17 -4.08
C PHE A 299 3.55 -12.10 -5.24
N THR A 300 3.30 -11.68 -6.48
CA THR A 300 3.71 -12.44 -7.68
C THR A 300 5.22 -12.64 -7.75
N CYS A 301 6.01 -11.60 -7.46
CA CYS A 301 7.46 -11.74 -7.35
C CYS A 301 7.90 -12.62 -6.17
N ASP A 302 7.15 -12.68 -5.07
CA ASP A 302 7.40 -13.60 -3.95
C ASP A 302 7.16 -15.06 -4.37
N VAL A 303 6.07 -15.35 -5.09
CA VAL A 303 5.78 -16.69 -5.65
C VAL A 303 6.84 -17.10 -6.67
N LEU A 304 7.23 -16.20 -7.59
CA LEU A 304 8.29 -16.46 -8.56
C LEU A 304 9.63 -16.73 -7.85
N SER A 305 9.95 -15.96 -6.81
CA SER A 305 11.13 -16.15 -5.98
C SER A 305 11.06 -17.49 -5.21
N ALA A 306 9.88 -17.94 -4.78
CA ALA A 306 9.68 -19.21 -4.09
C ALA A 306 9.90 -20.40 -5.02
N VAL A 307 9.46 -20.29 -6.28
CA VAL A 307 9.74 -21.29 -7.33
C VAL A 307 11.24 -21.34 -7.64
N PHE A 308 11.89 -20.20 -7.84
CA PHE A 308 13.33 -20.11 -8.09
C PHE A 308 14.16 -20.73 -6.95
N TRP A 309 13.84 -20.36 -5.71
CA TRP A 309 14.49 -20.92 -4.52
C TRP A 309 14.25 -22.43 -4.37
N THR A 310 13.04 -22.90 -4.66
CA THR A 310 12.71 -24.33 -4.66
C THR A 310 13.51 -25.10 -5.73
N SER A 311 13.69 -24.53 -6.93
CA SER A 311 14.55 -25.16 -7.96
C SER A 311 15.99 -25.33 -7.50
N ILE A 312 16.58 -24.32 -6.85
CA ILE A 312 17.95 -24.39 -6.33
C ILE A 312 18.08 -25.44 -5.21
N ILE A 313 17.15 -25.48 -4.26
CA ILE A 313 17.19 -26.45 -3.16
C ILE A 313 17.13 -27.90 -3.65
N LYS A 314 16.36 -28.17 -4.72
CA LYS A 314 16.25 -29.52 -5.30
C LYS A 314 17.55 -30.06 -5.89
N GLU A 315 18.43 -29.20 -6.37
CA GLU A 315 19.71 -29.58 -6.97
C GLU A 315 20.74 -29.99 -5.90
N ILE A 316 20.46 -29.76 -4.61
CA ILE A 316 21.39 -29.99 -3.51
C ILE A 316 21.07 -31.33 -2.81
N PRO A 317 21.94 -32.36 -2.92
CA PRO A 317 21.73 -33.66 -2.30
C PRO A 317 21.55 -33.54 -0.78
N GLY A 318 20.61 -34.31 -0.22
CA GLY A 318 20.30 -34.27 1.22
C GLY A 318 19.51 -33.05 1.71
N SER A 319 19.41 -31.96 0.94
CA SER A 319 18.61 -30.78 1.32
C SER A 319 17.09 -31.00 1.23
N GLY A 320 16.68 -32.08 0.57
CA GLY A 320 15.33 -32.65 0.66
C GLY A 320 14.26 -32.00 -0.22
N ARG A 321 13.44 -32.85 -0.84
CA ARG A 321 12.19 -32.50 -1.55
C ARG A 321 11.06 -32.02 -0.60
N GLY A 322 11.41 -31.37 0.52
CA GLY A 322 10.61 -31.31 1.75
C GLY A 322 9.61 -30.15 1.88
N SER A 323 9.55 -29.25 0.90
CA SER A 323 8.63 -28.10 0.89
C SER A 323 7.23 -28.55 0.43
N TRP A 324 6.18 -28.38 1.24
CA TRP A 324 4.80 -28.71 0.82
C TRP A 324 4.35 -27.84 -0.36
N PHE A 325 4.76 -26.57 -0.34
CA PHE A 325 4.36 -25.53 -1.28
C PHE A 325 5.15 -25.63 -2.59
N GLY A 326 6.44 -25.93 -2.50
CA GLY A 326 7.25 -26.30 -3.66
C GLY A 326 6.64 -27.48 -4.39
N ARG A 327 6.36 -28.59 -3.68
CA ARG A 327 5.69 -29.77 -4.25
C ARG A 327 4.33 -29.45 -4.87
N LEU A 328 3.53 -28.55 -4.27
CA LEU A 328 2.26 -28.09 -4.82
C LEU A 328 2.45 -27.34 -6.15
N LEU A 329 3.34 -26.33 -6.17
CA LEU A 329 3.64 -25.52 -7.35
C LEU A 329 4.31 -26.31 -8.49
N ASP A 330 5.11 -27.32 -8.14
CA ASP A 330 5.75 -28.23 -9.09
C ASP A 330 4.75 -29.17 -9.77
N ARG A 331 3.82 -29.72 -8.97
CA ARG A 331 2.84 -30.72 -9.43
C ARG A 331 1.71 -30.09 -10.25
N HIS A 332 1.38 -28.83 -9.98
CA HIS A 332 0.22 -28.16 -10.56
C HIS A 332 0.61 -26.82 -11.20
N TYR A 333 0.99 -26.84 -12.48
CA TYR A 333 1.38 -25.64 -13.21
C TYR A 333 0.29 -24.54 -13.22
N MET A 334 -0.98 -24.93 -13.31
CA MET A 334 -2.11 -23.99 -13.22
C MET A 334 -2.21 -23.29 -11.86
N ILE A 335 -1.87 -23.97 -10.76
CA ILE A 335 -1.84 -23.37 -9.41
C ILE A 335 -0.72 -22.33 -9.32
N LYS A 336 0.45 -22.60 -9.91
CA LYS A 336 1.53 -21.61 -10.03
C LYS A 336 1.10 -20.39 -10.85
N VAL A 337 0.42 -20.58 -11.99
CA VAL A 337 -0.10 -19.46 -12.79
C VAL A 337 -1.17 -18.68 -12.01
N ALA A 338 -2.11 -19.36 -11.36
CA ALA A 338 -3.14 -18.73 -10.54
C ALA A 338 -2.54 -17.87 -9.42
N PHE A 339 -1.56 -18.38 -8.65
CA PHE A 339 -0.88 -17.59 -7.62
C PHE A 339 -0.06 -16.40 -8.16
N CYS A 340 0.29 -16.37 -9.46
CA CYS A 340 0.97 -15.23 -10.10
C CYS A 340 0.03 -14.26 -10.82
N VAL A 341 -1.21 -14.66 -11.14
CA VAL A 341 -2.16 -13.83 -11.90
C VAL A 341 -3.29 -13.33 -11.00
N LEU A 342 -3.90 -14.22 -10.22
CA LEU A 342 -5.07 -13.88 -9.38
C LEU A 342 -4.80 -12.72 -8.42
N PRO A 343 -3.67 -12.66 -7.68
CA PRO A 343 -3.41 -11.55 -6.76
C PRO A 343 -3.17 -10.23 -7.50
N VAL A 344 -2.52 -10.25 -8.67
CA VAL A 344 -2.38 -9.06 -9.53
C VAL A 344 -3.73 -8.58 -10.03
N THR A 345 -4.60 -9.48 -10.50
CA THR A 345 -5.92 -9.10 -11.00
C THR A 345 -6.83 -8.59 -9.89
N LEU A 346 -6.81 -9.20 -8.70
CA LEU A 346 -7.62 -8.75 -7.57
C LEU A 346 -7.15 -7.40 -7.02
N ASP A 347 -5.84 -7.23 -6.81
CA ASP A 347 -5.22 -5.95 -6.40
C ASP A 347 -5.53 -4.85 -7.43
N THR A 348 -5.32 -5.11 -8.72
CA THR A 348 -5.60 -4.13 -9.79
C THR A 348 -7.09 -3.79 -9.90
N VAL A 349 -7.99 -4.78 -9.76
CA VAL A 349 -9.43 -4.53 -9.79
C VAL A 349 -9.88 -3.74 -8.55
N ALA A 350 -9.40 -4.07 -7.35
CA ALA A 350 -9.69 -3.29 -6.15
C ALA A 350 -9.20 -1.83 -6.29
N CYS A 351 -7.97 -1.62 -6.77
CA CYS A 351 -7.45 -0.28 -7.08
C CYS A 351 -8.33 0.47 -8.11
N LEU A 352 -8.81 -0.22 -9.15
CA LEU A 352 -9.69 0.38 -10.17
C LEU A 352 -11.10 0.68 -9.67
N LEU A 353 -11.70 -0.19 -8.85
CA LEU A 353 -13.00 0.06 -8.22
C LEU A 353 -12.94 1.37 -7.42
N ASN A 354 -11.86 1.57 -6.67
CA ASN A 354 -11.65 2.76 -5.85
C ASN A 354 -11.36 4.02 -6.65
N VAL A 355 -10.53 3.95 -7.71
CA VAL A 355 -10.39 5.04 -8.70
C VAL A 355 -11.73 5.48 -9.31
N LEU A 356 -12.63 4.53 -9.51
CA LEU A 356 -13.94 4.74 -10.14
C LEU A 356 -15.06 4.96 -9.13
N TYR A 357 -14.75 5.15 -7.84
CA TYR A 357 -15.70 5.34 -6.74
C TYR A 357 -16.78 4.24 -6.64
N VAL A 358 -16.43 3.01 -7.02
CA VAL A 358 -17.36 1.86 -7.01
C VAL A 358 -17.38 1.23 -5.62
N ASN A 359 -18.45 1.47 -4.88
CA ASN A 359 -18.62 1.04 -3.49
C ASN A 359 -19.06 -0.43 -3.43
N VAL A 360 -18.10 -1.35 -3.46
CA VAL A 360 -18.36 -2.79 -3.23
C VAL A 360 -18.14 -3.11 -1.75
N PRO A 361 -19.17 -3.50 -0.98
CA PRO A 361 -19.02 -3.73 0.45
C PRO A 361 -18.01 -4.86 0.75
N TYR A 362 -17.10 -4.58 1.69
CA TYR A 362 -16.03 -5.47 2.15
C TYR A 362 -14.95 -5.85 1.13
N ASP A 363 -14.86 -5.19 -0.04
CA ASP A 363 -13.86 -5.49 -1.08
C ASP A 363 -12.41 -5.36 -0.58
N TYR A 364 -12.10 -4.25 0.12
CA TYR A 364 -10.83 -3.99 0.77
C TYR A 364 -10.52 -5.03 1.83
N LEU A 365 -11.48 -5.34 2.70
CA LEU A 365 -11.29 -6.29 3.80
C LEU A 365 -11.01 -7.69 3.26
N LEU A 366 -11.75 -8.14 2.25
CA LEU A 366 -11.55 -9.43 1.60
C LEU A 366 -10.20 -9.49 0.86
N THR A 367 -9.86 -8.44 0.10
CA THR A 367 -8.62 -8.37 -0.68
C THR A 367 -7.39 -8.32 0.25
N ALA A 368 -7.41 -7.46 1.27
CA ALA A 368 -6.36 -7.37 2.27
C ALA A 368 -6.22 -8.66 3.10
N ALA A 369 -7.33 -9.28 3.52
CA ALA A 369 -7.30 -10.56 4.24
C ALA A 369 -6.71 -11.68 3.38
N LEU A 370 -7.10 -11.77 2.10
CA LEU A 370 -6.54 -12.75 1.15
C LEU A 370 -5.03 -12.54 0.97
N ILE A 371 -4.59 -11.31 0.68
CA ILE A 371 -3.18 -10.98 0.54
C ILE A 371 -2.42 -11.29 1.83
N MET A 372 -2.94 -10.91 2.99
CA MET A 372 -2.34 -11.18 4.30
C MET A 372 -2.15 -12.70 4.54
N ILE A 373 -3.17 -13.52 4.27
CA ILE A 373 -3.10 -14.99 4.40
C ILE A 373 -2.05 -15.56 3.45
N LEU A 374 -2.08 -15.16 2.18
CA LEU A 374 -1.16 -15.64 1.15
C LEU A 374 0.29 -15.25 1.46
N GLN A 375 0.54 -13.98 1.77
CA GLN A 375 1.85 -13.43 2.15
C GLN A 375 2.40 -14.14 3.39
N ARG A 376 1.55 -14.41 4.40
CA ARG A 376 1.91 -15.16 5.61
C ARG A 376 2.31 -16.60 5.30
N VAL A 377 1.54 -17.33 4.49
CA VAL A 377 1.85 -18.71 4.11
C VAL A 377 3.18 -18.78 3.36
N VAL A 378 3.40 -17.92 2.36
CA VAL A 378 4.65 -17.90 1.57
C VAL A 378 5.84 -17.44 2.43
N GLY A 379 5.67 -16.41 3.26
CA GLY A 379 6.71 -15.87 4.15
C GLY A 379 7.20 -16.89 5.20
N ILE A 380 6.28 -17.55 5.91
CA ILE A 380 6.63 -18.64 6.85
C ILE A 380 7.35 -19.77 6.11
N GLN A 381 6.89 -20.13 4.92
CA GLN A 381 7.46 -21.21 4.14
C GLN A 381 8.88 -20.90 3.63
N PHE A 382 9.18 -19.64 3.29
CA PHE A 382 10.54 -19.19 3.03
C PHE A 382 11.41 -19.20 4.30
N LEU A 383 10.88 -18.72 5.43
CA LEU A 383 11.63 -18.67 6.70
C LEU A 383 12.07 -20.08 7.13
N VAL A 384 11.16 -21.05 7.11
CA VAL A 384 11.45 -22.46 7.46
C VAL A 384 12.48 -23.06 6.49
N GLN A 385 12.39 -22.79 5.19
CA GLN A 385 13.37 -23.27 4.22
C GLN A 385 14.74 -22.63 4.39
N SER A 386 14.80 -21.31 4.56
CA SER A 386 16.07 -20.57 4.70
C SER A 386 16.81 -21.00 5.96
N LEU A 387 16.12 -21.17 7.11
CA LEU A 387 16.71 -21.65 8.36
C LEU A 387 17.20 -23.10 8.26
N ARG A 388 16.43 -24.01 7.64
CA ARG A 388 16.89 -25.39 7.38
C ARG A 388 18.14 -25.40 6.50
N PHE A 389 18.14 -24.59 5.44
CA PHE A 389 19.25 -24.49 4.52
C PHE A 389 20.52 -23.92 5.16
N GLN A 390 20.40 -22.91 6.03
CA GLN A 390 21.52 -22.39 6.82
C GLN A 390 22.14 -23.45 7.74
N ARG A 391 21.33 -24.26 8.41
CA ARG A 391 21.83 -25.37 9.25
C ARG A 391 22.63 -26.38 8.41
N ILE A 392 22.12 -26.77 7.25
CA ILE A 392 22.80 -27.69 6.33
C ILE A 392 24.12 -27.08 5.84
N LEU A 393 24.10 -25.83 5.36
CA LEU A 393 25.32 -25.13 4.93
C LEU A 393 26.37 -25.06 6.05
N ASN A 394 25.99 -24.70 7.27
CA ASN A 394 26.93 -24.61 8.39
C ASN A 394 27.62 -25.95 8.69
N HIS A 395 26.88 -27.07 8.64
CA HIS A 395 27.47 -28.40 8.79
C HIS A 395 28.37 -28.81 7.60
N SER A 396 28.07 -28.38 6.37
CA SER A 396 28.94 -28.60 5.21
C SER A 396 30.21 -27.74 5.24
N VAL A 397 30.12 -26.50 5.72
CA VAL A 397 31.24 -25.54 5.81
C VAL A 397 32.34 -26.05 6.73
N GLN A 398 31.99 -26.60 7.89
CA GLN A 398 32.97 -27.18 8.84
C GLN A 398 33.81 -28.31 8.23
N ARG A 399 33.41 -28.89 7.09
CA ARG A 399 34.12 -29.98 6.41
C ARG A 399 34.93 -29.55 5.19
N SER A 400 34.75 -28.33 4.64
CA SER A 400 35.46 -27.89 3.43
C SER A 400 36.51 -26.80 3.72
N LYS A 401 37.77 -27.08 3.35
CA LYS A 401 38.91 -26.17 3.58
C LYS A 401 39.07 -25.05 2.53
N ARG A 402 38.21 -24.97 1.50
CA ARG A 402 38.22 -23.87 0.50
C ARG A 402 36.79 -23.43 0.11
N PRO A 403 36.47 -22.12 0.19
CA PRO A 403 35.16 -21.62 -0.22
C PRO A 403 35.07 -21.43 -1.74
N ASP A 404 34.44 -22.39 -2.41
CA ASP A 404 34.13 -22.30 -3.84
C ASP A 404 33.19 -21.13 -4.17
N ALA A 405 33.21 -20.70 -5.44
CA ALA A 405 32.31 -19.65 -5.93
C ALA A 405 30.82 -20.02 -5.75
N MET A 406 30.47 -21.29 -5.95
CA MET A 406 29.14 -21.83 -5.67
C MET A 406 28.74 -21.67 -4.20
N HIS A 407 29.69 -21.87 -3.28
CA HIS A 407 29.42 -21.74 -1.85
C HIS A 407 29.11 -20.28 -1.46
N ARG A 408 29.84 -19.30 -2.01
CA ARG A 408 29.53 -17.87 -1.84
C ARG A 408 28.16 -17.51 -2.41
N LEU A 409 27.78 -18.08 -3.55
CA LEU A 409 26.45 -17.91 -4.15
C LEU A 409 25.34 -18.44 -3.22
N LEU A 410 25.49 -19.65 -2.66
CA LEU A 410 24.50 -20.26 -1.76
C LEU A 410 24.33 -19.49 -0.45
N ILE A 411 25.43 -19.02 0.18
CA ILE A 411 25.35 -18.12 1.35
C ILE A 411 24.58 -16.85 1.00
N ARG A 412 24.93 -16.20 -0.13
CA ARG A 412 24.28 -14.96 -0.57
C ARG A 412 22.78 -15.14 -0.74
N LEU A 413 22.37 -16.18 -1.47
CA LEU A 413 20.96 -16.48 -1.71
C LEU A 413 20.25 -16.78 -0.39
N SER A 414 20.83 -17.64 0.46
CA SER A 414 20.28 -17.96 1.78
C SER A 414 20.02 -16.72 2.65
N ARG A 415 20.95 -15.77 2.67
CA ARG A 415 20.82 -14.51 3.41
C ARG A 415 19.69 -13.63 2.87
N TRP A 416 19.60 -13.46 1.55
CA TRP A 416 18.54 -12.66 0.94
C TRP A 416 17.16 -13.32 1.02
N THR A 417 17.08 -14.65 0.96
CA THR A 417 15.83 -15.40 1.22
C THR A 417 15.37 -15.23 2.67
N LEU A 418 16.30 -15.23 3.64
CA LEU A 418 15.98 -14.94 5.04
C LEU A 418 15.44 -13.51 5.19
N TYR A 419 16.13 -12.50 4.67
CA TYR A 419 15.66 -11.11 4.72
C TYR A 419 14.32 -10.89 4.00
N LEU A 420 14.11 -11.55 2.86
CA LEU A 420 12.81 -11.57 2.18
C LEU A 420 11.72 -12.11 3.11
N SER A 421 11.93 -13.28 3.71
CA SER A 421 10.96 -13.91 4.61
C SER A 421 10.62 -13.06 5.84
N VAL A 422 11.63 -12.40 6.44
CA VAL A 422 11.44 -11.51 7.58
C VAL A 422 10.66 -10.25 7.17
N SER A 423 10.98 -9.67 6.00
CA SER A 423 10.26 -8.50 5.48
C SER A 423 8.80 -8.84 5.13
N MET A 424 8.53 -10.03 4.56
CA MET A 424 7.18 -10.51 4.29
C MET A 424 6.36 -10.70 5.57
N ILE A 425 6.95 -11.28 6.62
CA ILE A 425 6.28 -11.48 7.91
C ILE A 425 6.06 -10.14 8.62
N ALA A 426 7.04 -9.24 8.61
CA ALA A 426 6.91 -7.90 9.17
C ALA A 426 5.83 -7.08 8.45
N PHE A 427 5.74 -7.17 7.11
CA PHE A 427 4.65 -6.56 6.33
C PHE A 427 3.27 -7.08 6.78
N VAL A 428 3.12 -8.39 6.99
CA VAL A 428 1.88 -8.98 7.55
C VAL A 428 1.57 -8.46 8.97
N CYS A 429 2.59 -8.29 9.83
CA CYS A 429 2.38 -7.69 11.15
C CYS A 429 1.88 -6.24 11.04
N PHE A 430 2.46 -5.42 10.15
CA PHE A 430 1.97 -4.05 9.93
C PHE A 430 0.56 -4.06 9.33
N LEU A 431 0.24 -4.93 8.37
CA LEU A 431 -1.14 -5.06 7.85
C LEU A 431 -2.18 -5.29 8.94
N SER A 432 -1.85 -6.05 10.00
CA SER A 432 -2.78 -6.29 11.11
C SER A 432 -3.11 -5.04 11.94
N VAL A 433 -2.25 -4.00 11.91
CA VAL A 433 -2.55 -2.69 12.52
C VAL A 433 -3.74 -2.02 11.83
N GLY A 434 -3.82 -2.11 10.50
CA GLY A 434 -4.87 -1.51 9.68
C GLY A 434 -6.27 -2.13 9.83
N ILE A 435 -6.42 -3.18 10.65
CA ILE A 435 -7.71 -3.80 10.96
C ILE A 435 -8.34 -3.15 12.21
N GLY A 436 -7.55 -2.53 13.08
CA GLY A 436 -8.02 -1.95 14.34
C GLY A 436 -8.13 -0.42 14.28
N THR A 437 -8.97 0.15 15.16
CA THR A 437 -9.14 1.61 15.30
C THR A 437 -7.83 2.36 15.58
N PHE A 438 -6.85 1.68 16.17
CA PHE A 438 -5.50 2.22 16.40
C PHE A 438 -4.85 2.77 15.12
N VAL A 439 -5.14 2.24 13.93
CA VAL A 439 -4.56 2.76 12.67
C VAL A 439 -4.89 4.23 12.42
N TYR A 440 -6.08 4.70 12.83
CA TYR A 440 -6.49 6.09 12.63
C TYR A 440 -5.73 7.05 13.53
N THR A 441 -5.10 6.57 14.61
CA THR A 441 -4.24 7.43 15.45
C THR A 441 -2.96 7.83 14.71
N HIS A 442 -2.46 9.05 14.95
CA HIS A 442 -1.16 9.52 14.43
C HIS A 442 -0.02 8.48 14.53
N VAL A 443 0.04 7.73 15.63
CA VAL A 443 1.06 6.71 15.88
C VAL A 443 0.78 5.45 15.07
N GLY A 444 -0.46 4.93 15.10
CA GLY A 444 -0.85 3.74 14.33
C GLY A 444 -0.75 3.95 12.83
N TRP A 445 -1.12 5.13 12.34
CA TRP A 445 -1.02 5.54 10.94
C TRP A 445 0.42 5.51 10.45
N MET A 446 1.33 6.14 11.20
CA MET A 446 2.75 6.16 10.87
C MET A 446 3.33 4.74 10.93
N LEU A 447 3.01 3.95 11.96
CA LEU A 447 3.46 2.56 12.05
C LEU A 447 2.96 1.70 10.88
N PHE A 448 1.70 1.85 10.49
CA PHE A 448 1.08 1.11 9.40
C PHE A 448 1.73 1.43 8.06
N TRP A 449 1.75 2.70 7.65
CA TRP A 449 2.27 3.08 6.33
C TRP A 449 3.78 3.13 6.24
N ALA A 450 4.50 3.63 7.26
CA ALA A 450 5.96 3.65 7.22
C ALA A 450 6.53 2.23 7.39
N GLY A 451 5.95 1.45 8.30
CA GLY A 451 6.32 0.05 8.51
C GLY A 451 5.96 -0.82 7.30
N GLY A 452 4.70 -0.80 6.88
CA GLY A 452 4.20 -1.52 5.71
C GLY A 452 4.92 -1.12 4.43
N GLY A 453 5.00 0.17 4.12
CA GLY A 453 5.69 0.71 2.94
C GLY A 453 7.17 0.37 2.91
N THR A 454 7.88 0.50 4.04
CA THR A 454 9.31 0.12 4.12
C THR A 454 9.50 -1.39 3.95
N MET A 455 8.67 -2.23 4.57
CA MET A 455 8.77 -3.69 4.37
C MET A 455 8.42 -4.10 2.93
N ARG A 456 7.44 -3.44 2.30
CA ARG A 456 7.08 -3.62 0.89
C ARG A 456 8.21 -3.19 -0.06
N ALA A 457 8.97 -2.15 0.28
CA ALA A 457 10.18 -1.75 -0.45
C ALA A 457 11.35 -2.74 -0.25
N LEU A 458 11.54 -3.23 0.98
CA LEU A 458 12.59 -4.20 1.31
C LEU A 458 12.35 -5.58 0.67
N THR A 459 11.10 -6.03 0.53
CA THR A 459 10.80 -7.26 -0.23
C THR A 459 11.21 -7.12 -1.71
N SER A 460 10.86 -6.00 -2.36
CA SER A 460 11.35 -5.64 -3.71
C SER A 460 12.88 -5.68 -3.81
N LEU A 461 13.59 -5.01 -2.90
CA LEU A 461 15.06 -5.05 -2.86
C LEU A 461 15.62 -6.47 -2.69
N CYS A 462 15.03 -7.28 -1.79
CA CYS A 462 15.49 -8.65 -1.55
C CYS A 462 15.30 -9.54 -2.78
N ARG A 463 14.18 -9.42 -3.52
CA ARG A 463 13.94 -10.16 -4.78
C ARG A 463 14.97 -9.78 -5.85
N VAL A 464 15.25 -8.48 -6.02
CA VAL A 464 16.30 -8.00 -6.94
C VAL A 464 17.68 -8.52 -6.54
N MET A 465 17.98 -8.58 -5.24
CA MET A 465 19.27 -9.11 -4.74
C MET A 465 19.38 -10.64 -4.83
N LEU A 466 18.28 -11.39 -4.74
CA LEU A 466 18.24 -12.81 -5.11
C LEU A 466 18.55 -13.02 -6.60
N ALA A 467 18.05 -12.12 -7.45
CA ALA A 467 18.29 -12.11 -8.89
C ALA A 467 19.67 -11.61 -9.33
N GLN A 468 20.55 -11.21 -8.39
CA GLN A 468 21.89 -10.70 -8.72
C GLN A 468 22.68 -11.75 -9.52
N PRO A 469 23.30 -11.39 -10.67
CA PRO A 469 24.15 -12.32 -11.41
C PRO A 469 25.31 -12.84 -10.54
N SER A 470 25.82 -14.03 -10.88
CA SER A 470 27.12 -14.46 -10.35
C SER A 470 28.20 -13.48 -10.81
N PRO A 471 29.23 -13.17 -9.99
CA PRO A 471 30.48 -12.69 -10.57
C PRO A 471 30.93 -13.68 -11.64
N ALA A 472 31.40 -13.18 -12.79
CA ALA A 472 31.94 -14.04 -13.83
C ALA A 472 33.05 -14.91 -13.24
N ARG A 473 33.12 -16.18 -13.66
CA ARG A 473 34.37 -16.94 -13.48
C ARG A 473 35.46 -16.16 -14.18
N ASP A 474 36.58 -15.91 -13.51
CA ASP A 474 37.79 -15.46 -14.19
C ASP A 474 38.07 -16.42 -15.35
N GLU A 475 38.02 -15.93 -16.58
CA GLU A 475 38.15 -16.74 -17.81
C GLU A 475 39.56 -17.36 -17.98
N ARG A 476 40.47 -17.08 -17.04
CA ARG A 476 41.84 -17.63 -16.95
C ARG A 476 41.92 -19.14 -16.69
N ARG A 477 40.80 -19.89 -16.71
CA ARG A 477 40.78 -21.37 -16.70
C ARG A 477 39.78 -21.96 -17.70
N ILE A 478 39.75 -21.42 -18.91
CA ILE A 478 39.62 -22.30 -20.09
C ILE A 478 41.05 -22.54 -20.60
N LEU A 479 41.78 -23.41 -19.90
CA LEU A 479 42.88 -24.10 -20.55
C LEU A 479 42.25 -24.91 -21.68
N PRO A 480 42.65 -24.74 -22.95
CA PRO A 480 42.24 -25.69 -23.97
C PRO A 480 42.70 -27.07 -23.49
N VAL A 481 41.78 -28.04 -23.50
CA VAL A 481 42.17 -29.43 -23.34
C VAL A 481 43.11 -29.72 -24.50
N GLN A 482 44.42 -29.76 -24.22
CA GLN A 482 45.38 -30.27 -25.17
C GLN A 482 44.95 -31.71 -25.43
N ALA A 483 44.49 -31.96 -26.66
CA ALA A 483 44.25 -33.32 -27.12
C ALA A 483 45.52 -34.14 -26.87
N PRO A 484 45.41 -35.40 -26.41
CA PRO A 484 46.57 -36.26 -26.31
C PRO A 484 47.24 -36.31 -27.68
N VAL A 485 48.50 -35.85 -27.75
CA VAL A 485 49.30 -35.97 -28.95
C VAL A 485 49.72 -37.43 -29.04
N ASP A 486 49.02 -38.20 -29.87
CA ASP A 486 49.40 -39.56 -30.24
C ASP A 486 50.73 -39.55 -30.99
N ARG A 487 51.84 -39.52 -30.23
CA ARG A 487 53.16 -39.89 -30.72
C ARG A 487 53.24 -41.42 -30.77
N ASN A 488 52.78 -42.03 -31.85
CA ASN A 488 53.09 -43.43 -32.20
C ASN A 488 52.79 -43.77 -33.69
N VAL A 489 53.27 -42.93 -34.61
CA VAL A 489 53.33 -43.13 -36.09
C VAL A 489 54.45 -42.22 -36.64
N LEU A 490 55.39 -42.57 -37.53
CA LEU A 490 55.92 -43.86 -38.03
C LEU A 490 57.15 -44.30 -37.15
N HIS A 491 57.92 -45.39 -37.33
CA HIS A 491 58.54 -46.10 -38.49
C HIS A 491 59.71 -45.37 -39.17
#